data_AF-A0A3D4VBU6-F1
#
_entry.id   AF-A0A3D4VBU6-F1
#
_cell.length_a   1.000
_cell.length_b   1.000
_cell.length_c   1.000
_cell.angle_alpha   90.00
_cell.angle_beta   90.00
_cell.angle_gamma   90.00
#
_symmetry.space_group_name_H-M   'P 1'
#
loop_
_entity.id
_entity.type
_entity.pdbx_description
1 polymer ?
#
loop_
_entity_poly.entity_id
_entity_poly.type
_entity_poly.pdbx_seq_one_letter_code
_entity_poly.pdbx_strand_id
1 'polypeptide(L)'
;MFLLGAFLMGGAVGFAAERVVTPPSAPRVTDERAMLDELHRELALNTDQRQLVDSVWEWRKGRSREIMRIVRPALDSLRDSARVLMMNTFDSTQVAGFRRLLERNQRVADSTARARGEVR
;
A
#
# COMPACT_ATOMS: atom_id res chain seq x y z
N MET A 1 10.43 -24.78 -21.50
CA MET A 1 11.39 -25.28 -20.49
C MET A 1 10.98 -24.74 -19.14
N PHE A 2 10.52 -25.62 -18.24
CA PHE A 2 9.87 -25.31 -16.96
C PHE A 2 10.79 -25.60 -15.76
N LEU A 3 12.02 -25.08 -15.79
CA LEU A 3 12.98 -25.27 -14.69
C LEU A 3 13.79 -23.99 -14.43
N LEU A 4 13.11 -22.85 -14.27
CA LEU A 4 13.71 -21.63 -13.68
C LEU A 4 12.87 -21.06 -12.52
N GLY A 5 11.71 -21.66 -12.22
CA GLY A 5 10.81 -21.22 -11.15
C GLY A 5 11.10 -21.83 -9.77
N ALA A 6 11.96 -22.84 -9.69
CA ALA A 6 12.19 -23.59 -8.45
C ALA A 6 13.37 -23.06 -7.61
N PHE A 7 14.26 -22.23 -8.15
CA PHE A 7 15.43 -21.75 -7.39
C PHE A 7 15.18 -20.48 -6.58
N LEU A 8 14.13 -19.71 -6.89
CA LEU A 8 13.76 -18.50 -6.14
C LEU A 8 12.93 -18.79 -4.87
N MET A 9 12.50 -20.03 -4.66
CA MET A 9 11.62 -20.39 -3.53
C MET A 9 12.38 -20.90 -2.29
N GLY A 10 13.69 -21.15 -2.39
CA GLY A 10 14.50 -21.72 -1.30
C GLY A 10 15.29 -20.72 -0.43
N GLY A 11 15.31 -19.43 -0.76
CA GLY A 11 16.17 -18.43 -0.09
C GLY A 11 15.50 -17.51 0.95
N ALA A 12 14.19 -17.62 1.16
CA ALA A 12 13.43 -16.62 1.94
C ALA A 12 12.96 -17.10 3.32
N VAL A 13 13.57 -18.16 3.88
CA VAL A 13 13.22 -18.65 5.24
C VAL A 13 13.93 -17.83 6.34
N GLY A 14 14.82 -16.89 6.01
CA GLY A 14 15.70 -16.24 6.99
C GLY A 14 15.37 -14.81 7.46
N PHE A 15 14.44 -14.06 6.84
CA PHE A 15 14.45 -12.58 6.98
C PHE A 15 13.15 -11.89 7.43
N ALA A 16 12.40 -12.46 8.39
CA ALA A 16 11.26 -11.72 8.96
C ALA A 16 10.95 -12.04 10.44
N ALA A 17 11.94 -12.41 11.25
CA ALA A 17 11.72 -12.62 12.68
C ALA A 17 11.74 -11.33 13.53
N GLU A 18 12.06 -10.15 12.96
CA GLU A 18 12.33 -8.96 13.80
C GLU A 18 11.52 -7.69 13.46
N ARG A 19 10.21 -7.78 13.22
CA ARG A 19 9.31 -6.60 13.30
C ARG A 19 7.94 -6.87 13.93
N VAL A 20 7.90 -7.65 15.00
CA VAL A 20 6.73 -7.70 15.89
C VAL A 20 6.82 -6.53 16.86
N VAL A 21 6.34 -5.35 16.46
CA VAL A 21 5.66 -4.29 17.27
C VAL A 21 5.52 -3.08 16.34
N THR A 22 4.49 -3.07 15.50
CA THR A 22 3.73 -1.90 14.99
C THR A 22 2.77 -2.43 13.93
N PRO A 23 1.45 -2.27 14.05
CA PRO A 23 0.54 -2.62 12.95
C PRO A 23 0.87 -1.69 11.76
N PRO A 24 1.28 -2.22 10.59
CA PRO A 24 1.57 -1.37 9.47
C PRO A 24 0.26 -0.79 8.96
N SER A 25 0.04 0.50 9.20
CA SER A 25 -0.75 1.30 8.25
C SER A 25 -0.19 1.01 6.86
N ALA A 26 -1.08 0.68 5.92
CA ALA A 26 -0.77 0.23 4.57
C ALA A 26 0.57 0.78 4.06
N PRO A 27 1.48 -0.07 3.56
CA PRO A 27 2.86 0.32 3.25
C PRO A 27 2.85 1.59 2.41
N ARG A 28 3.49 2.64 2.95
CA ARG A 28 3.67 3.91 2.26
C ARG A 28 4.38 3.61 0.94
N VAL A 29 3.71 3.92 -0.18
CA VAL A 29 4.26 3.91 -1.55
C VAL A 29 5.58 4.69 -1.65
N THR A 30 5.87 5.54 -0.65
CA THR A 30 7.07 6.36 -0.51
C THR A 30 8.39 5.57 -0.38
N ASP A 31 8.39 4.26 -0.07
CA ASP A 31 9.64 3.52 0.16
C ASP A 31 9.85 2.27 -0.72
N GLU A 32 9.04 2.12 -1.77
CA GLU A 32 9.12 0.94 -2.64
C GLU A 32 10.45 0.86 -3.39
N ARG A 33 10.97 2.00 -3.85
CA ARG A 33 12.27 2.08 -4.51
C ARG A 33 13.41 1.76 -3.56
N ALA A 34 13.39 2.28 -2.33
CA ALA A 34 14.43 1.97 -1.36
C ALA A 34 14.41 0.49 -0.95
N MET A 35 13.23 -0.12 -0.86
CA MET A 35 13.09 -1.57 -0.65
C MET A 35 13.68 -2.37 -1.82
N LEU A 36 13.43 -1.97 -3.07
CA LEU A 36 14.05 -2.62 -4.23
C LEU A 36 15.56 -2.42 -4.26
N ASP A 37 16.04 -1.22 -3.95
CA ASP A 37 17.47 -0.93 -3.86
C ASP A 37 18.15 -1.77 -2.76
N GLU A 38 17.49 -1.95 -1.62
CA GLU A 38 17.98 -2.83 -0.56
C GLU A 38 18.01 -4.29 -1.00
N LEU A 39 16.94 -4.79 -1.62
CA LEU A 39 16.88 -6.14 -2.19
C LEU A 39 18.03 -6.36 -3.18
N HIS A 40 18.29 -5.37 -4.04
CA HIS A 40 19.38 -5.44 -5.01
C HIS A 40 20.76 -5.48 -4.35
N ARG A 41 20.95 -4.76 -3.23
CA ARG A 41 22.20 -4.77 -2.45
C ARG A 41 22.39 -6.10 -1.74
N GLU A 42 21.40 -6.52 -0.96
CA GLU A 42 21.45 -7.73 -0.12
C GLU A 42 21.67 -9.00 -0.95
N LEU A 43 21.04 -9.09 -2.12
CA LEU A 43 21.20 -10.25 -2.99
C LEU A 43 22.37 -10.13 -3.98
N ALA A 44 23.12 -9.03 -3.91
CA ALA A 44 24.24 -8.73 -4.81
C ALA A 44 23.90 -8.96 -6.29
N LEU A 45 22.70 -8.51 -6.72
CA LEU A 45 22.20 -8.76 -8.06
C LEU A 45 23.07 -8.08 -9.11
N ASN A 46 23.41 -8.82 -10.17
CA ASN A 46 24.05 -8.26 -11.35
C ASN A 46 23.03 -7.44 -12.19
N THR A 47 23.53 -6.72 -13.21
CA THR A 47 22.72 -5.80 -14.01
C THR A 47 21.51 -6.48 -14.66
N ASP A 48 21.69 -7.65 -15.25
CA ASP A 48 20.62 -8.36 -15.95
C ASP A 48 19.55 -8.85 -14.95
N GLN A 49 19.97 -9.33 -13.78
CA GLN A 49 19.07 -9.73 -12.70
C GLN A 49 18.27 -8.56 -12.14
N ARG A 50 18.90 -7.40 -11.94
CA ARG A 50 18.21 -6.16 -11.50
C ARG A 50 17.13 -5.76 -12.48
N GLN A 51 17.46 -5.70 -13.77
CA GLN A 51 16.50 -5.36 -14.82
C GLN A 51 15.30 -6.31 -14.84
N LEU A 52 15.53 -7.61 -14.66
CA LEU A 52 14.45 -8.58 -14.57
C LEU A 52 13.58 -8.36 -13.32
N VAL A 53 14.18 -8.17 -12.14
CA VAL A 53 13.45 -7.92 -10.89
C VAL A 53 12.61 -6.64 -10.98
N ASP A 54 13.18 -5.56 -11.47
CA ASP A 54 12.47 -4.29 -11.68
C ASP A 54 11.27 -4.47 -12.62
N SER A 55 11.45 -5.21 -13.71
CA SER A 55 10.38 -5.47 -14.67
C SER A 55 9.21 -6.27 -14.08
N VAL A 56 9.51 -7.28 -13.25
CA VAL A 56 8.50 -8.08 -12.54
C VAL A 56 7.73 -7.21 -11.56
N TRP A 57 8.44 -6.32 -10.87
CA TRP A 57 7.83 -5.45 -9.88
C TRP A 57 6.89 -4.40 -10.51
N GLU A 58 7.30 -3.81 -11.63
CA GLU A 58 6.44 -2.91 -12.41
C GLU A 58 5.21 -3.62 -12.98
N TRP A 59 5.39 -4.83 -13.51
CA TRP A 59 4.27 -5.67 -13.96
C TRP A 59 3.27 -5.93 -12.82
N ARG A 60 3.76 -6.34 -11.64
CA ARG A 60 2.93 -6.57 -10.45
C ARG A 60 2.16 -5.31 -10.07
N LYS A 61 2.83 -4.15 -10.07
CA LYS A 61 2.20 -2.85 -9.76
C LYS A 61 1.12 -2.48 -10.76
N GLY A 62 1.35 -2.72 -12.05
CA GLY A 62 0.35 -2.56 -13.10
C GLY A 62 -0.89 -3.42 -12.85
N ARG A 63 -0.70 -4.72 -12.59
CA ARG A 63 -1.78 -5.65 -12.29
C ARG A 63 -2.56 -5.29 -11.02
N SER A 64 -1.85 -4.90 -9.96
CA SER A 64 -2.49 -4.45 -8.73
C SER A 64 -3.35 -3.21 -8.96
N ARG A 65 -2.89 -2.25 -9.77
CA ARG A 65 -3.68 -1.05 -10.13
C ARG A 65 -4.93 -1.41 -10.92
N GLU A 66 -4.81 -2.33 -11.87
CA GLU A 66 -5.92 -2.83 -12.67
C GLU A 66 -7.01 -3.46 -11.80
N ILE A 67 -6.62 -4.36 -10.89
CA ILE A 67 -7.55 -5.00 -9.94
C ILE A 67 -8.18 -3.96 -9.03
N MET A 68 -7.39 -3.04 -8.46
CA MET A 68 -7.93 -2.00 -7.59
C MET A 68 -8.89 -1.07 -8.32
N ARG A 69 -8.69 -0.79 -9.61
CA ARG A 69 -9.64 0.02 -10.39
C ARG A 69 -11.03 -0.63 -10.45
N ILE A 70 -11.09 -1.96 -10.48
CA ILE A 70 -12.35 -2.71 -10.51
C ILE A 70 -13.01 -2.73 -9.12
N VAL A 71 -12.22 -2.98 -8.07
CA VAL A 71 -12.75 -3.23 -6.72
C VAL A 71 -12.96 -1.95 -5.90
N ARG A 72 -12.21 -0.88 -6.19
CA ARG A 72 -12.25 0.39 -5.44
C ARG A 72 -13.65 1.00 -5.34
N PRO A 73 -14.49 1.05 -6.39
CA PRO A 73 -15.84 1.60 -6.27
C PRO A 73 -16.70 0.87 -5.23
N ALA A 74 -16.58 -0.46 -5.15
CA ALA A 74 -17.32 -1.26 -4.17
C ALA A 74 -16.81 -1.03 -2.74
N LEU A 75 -15.50 -0.91 -2.56
CA LEU A 75 -14.91 -0.58 -1.25
C LEU A 75 -15.29 0.83 -0.79
N ASP A 76 -15.31 1.79 -1.71
CA ASP A 76 -15.70 3.18 -1.41
C ASP A 76 -17.18 3.23 -1.01
N SER A 77 -18.05 2.54 -1.74
CA SER A 77 -19.47 2.39 -1.39
C SER A 77 -19.66 1.77 -0.01
N LEU A 78 -18.95 0.68 0.30
CA LEU A 78 -19.02 0.04 1.62
C LEU A 78 -18.60 0.99 2.74
N ARG A 79 -17.52 1.75 2.51
CA ARG A 79 -17.03 2.73 3.48
C ARG A 79 -18.03 3.85 3.73
N ASP A 80 -18.70 4.33 2.69
CA ASP A 80 -19.73 5.36 2.80
C ASP A 80 -20.97 4.83 3.54
N SER A 81 -21.42 3.61 3.23
CA SER A 81 -22.50 2.96 3.97
C SER A 81 -22.15 2.78 5.45
N ALA A 82 -20.95 2.31 5.77
CA ALA A 82 -20.48 2.19 7.15
C ALA A 82 -20.47 3.54 7.86
N ARG A 83 -20.05 4.61 7.18
CA ARG A 83 -20.09 5.98 7.72
C ARG A 83 -21.51 6.39 8.09
N VAL A 84 -22.48 6.16 7.21
CA VAL A 84 -23.89 6.51 7.47
C VAL A 84 -24.44 5.72 8.65
N LEU A 85 -24.18 4.41 8.72
CA LEU A 85 -24.63 3.56 9.82
C LEU A 85 -24.08 4.01 11.18
N MET A 86 -22.78 4.34 11.24
CA MET A 86 -22.17 4.89 12.45
C MET A 86 -22.83 6.21 12.86
N MET A 87 -23.04 7.12 11.91
CA MET A 87 -23.67 8.43 12.17
C MET A 87 -25.11 8.32 12.66
N ASN A 88 -25.84 7.28 12.26
CA ASN A 88 -27.20 7.02 12.73
C ASN A 88 -27.24 6.35 14.12
N THR A 89 -26.12 5.80 14.59
CA THR A 89 -26.02 5.13 15.89
C THR A 89 -25.55 6.09 16.99
N PHE A 90 -24.75 7.08 16.62
CA PHE A 90 -24.16 8.03 17.55
C PHE A 90 -25.16 9.08 18.07
N ASP A 91 -24.94 9.53 19.31
CA ASP A 91 -25.59 10.72 19.83
C ASP A 91 -25.06 11.99 19.14
N SER A 92 -25.73 13.13 19.37
CA SER A 92 -25.40 14.40 18.72
C SER A 92 -23.96 14.89 19.02
N THR A 93 -23.42 14.61 20.20
CA THR A 93 -22.07 14.99 20.60
C THR A 93 -21.03 14.12 19.92
N GLN A 94 -21.29 12.81 19.86
CA GLN A 94 -20.47 11.83 19.16
C GLN A 94 -20.44 12.08 17.65
N VAL A 95 -21.59 12.40 17.04
CA VAL A 95 -21.70 12.82 15.63
C VAL A 95 -20.80 14.03 15.35
N ALA A 96 -20.83 15.05 16.21
CA ALA A 96 -19.99 16.24 16.06
C ALA A 96 -18.49 15.89 16.19
N GLY A 97 -18.13 15.02 17.13
CA GLY A 97 -16.76 14.51 17.27
C GLY A 97 -16.28 13.74 16.05
N PHE A 98 -17.12 12.87 15.50
CA PHE A 98 -16.81 12.06 14.34
C PHE A 98 -16.64 12.91 13.06
N ARG A 99 -17.45 13.95 12.86
CA ARG A 99 -17.27 14.90 11.76
C ARG A 99 -15.92 15.60 11.81
N ARG A 100 -15.53 16.11 12.99
CA ARG A 100 -14.21 16.74 13.18
C ARG A 100 -13.06 15.79 12.88
N LEU A 101 -13.21 14.52 13.26
CA LEU A 101 -12.23 13.48 12.95
C LEU A 101 -12.08 13.28 11.42
N LEU A 102 -13.20 13.18 10.70
CA LEU A 102 -13.20 13.03 9.25
C LEU A 102 -12.56 14.23 8.54
N GLU A 103 -12.93 15.45 8.94
CA GLU A 103 -12.36 16.70 8.38
C GLU A 103 -10.86 16.82 8.62
N ARG A 104 -10.38 16.44 9.81
CA ARG A 104 -8.94 16.40 10.10
C ARG A 104 -8.23 15.44 9.17
N ASN A 105 -8.75 14.23 9.01
CA ASN A 105 -8.14 13.21 8.17
C ASN A 105 -8.15 13.63 6.69
N GLN A 106 -9.21 14.29 6.22
CA GLN A 106 -9.27 14.82 4.85
C GLN A 106 -8.20 15.88 4.62
N ARG A 107 -8.04 16.85 5.54
CA ARG A 107 -7.01 17.89 5.42
C ARG A 107 -5.59 17.31 5.37
N VAL A 108 -5.31 16.27 6.16
CA VAL A 108 -4.02 15.57 6.11
C VAL A 108 -3.84 14.85 4.77
N ALA A 109 -4.88 14.20 4.26
CA ALA A 109 -4.81 13.58 2.94
C ALA A 109 -4.53 14.61 1.84
N ASP A 110 -5.28 15.71 1.82
CA ASP A 110 -5.12 16.78 0.83
C ASP A 110 -3.74 17.45 0.91
N SER A 111 -3.22 17.68 2.12
CA SER A 111 -1.87 18.24 2.29
C SER A 111 -0.80 17.28 1.78
N THR A 112 -0.95 15.97 2.02
CA THR A 112 -0.02 14.97 1.46
C THR A 112 -0.12 14.86 -0.06
N ALA A 113 -1.33 14.97 -0.64
CA ALA A 113 -1.52 14.94 -2.08
C ALA A 113 -0.90 16.17 -2.75
N ARG A 114 -1.09 17.37 -2.17
CA ARG A 114 -0.43 18.61 -2.61
C ARG A 114 1.10 18.52 -2.52
N ALA A 115 1.63 17.98 -1.43
CA ALA A 115 3.07 17.79 -1.27
C ALA A 115 3.67 16.84 -2.32
N ARG A 116 2.87 15.91 -2.88
CA ARG A 116 3.26 15.02 -3.98
C ARG A 116 3.05 15.63 -5.37
N GLY A 117 2.46 16.82 -5.48
CA GLY A 117 2.13 17.45 -6.77
C GLY A 117 0.94 16.81 -7.49
N GLU A 118 0.11 16.03 -6.78
CA GLU A 118 -1.05 15.31 -7.36
C GLU A 118 -2.30 16.20 -7.51
N VAL A 119 -2.30 17.40 -6.91
CA VAL A 119 -3.40 18.37 -6.97
C VAL A 119 -2.87 19.66 -7.60
N ARG A 120 -3.38 20.02 -8.78
CA ARG A 120 -3.06 21.24 -9.52
C ARG A 120 -4.24 22.19 -9.52
#